data_AF-A0A158JSF9-F1
#
_entry.id   AF-A0A158JSF9-F1
#
_cell.length_a   1.000
_cell.length_b   1.000
_cell.length_c   1.000
_cell.angle_alpha   90.00
_cell.angle_beta   90.00
_cell.angle_gamma   90.00
#
_symmetry.space_group_name_H-M   'P 1'
#
loop_
_entity.id
_entity.type
_entity.pdbx_description
1 polymer ?
#
loop_
_entity_poly.entity_id
_entity_poly.type
_entity_poly.pdbx_seq_one_letter_code
_entity_poly.pdbx_strand_id
1 'polypeptide(L)'
;MLEASVKWKVRTDGLLAYAGMVAKPVIAISIAYCVLSNISFQFAADGSFSMRRAEEVGLVTLDYAQQHATDAVLFKRVGPELFEYRIKRPLLGYAGIPWLVARRTDIDLAHRCENRPGCKLEED
;
A
#
# COMPACT_ATOMS: atom_id res chain seq x y z
N MET A 1 17.55 -28.36 43.15
CA MET A 1 16.44 -28.15 42.19
C MET A 1 16.01 -26.69 42.02
N LEU A 2 16.07 -25.84 43.06
CA LEU A 2 15.67 -24.42 42.97
C LEU A 2 16.54 -23.56 42.03
N GLU A 3 17.86 -23.74 42.02
CA GLU A 3 18.79 -22.90 41.22
C GLU A 3 18.56 -23.00 39.70
N ALA A 4 18.20 -24.19 39.19
CA ALA A 4 17.93 -24.39 37.77
C ALA A 4 16.69 -23.61 37.31
N SER A 5 15.67 -23.47 38.17
CA SER A 5 14.45 -22.72 37.87
C SER A 5 14.68 -21.21 37.84
N VAL A 6 15.54 -20.70 38.75
CA VAL A 6 15.90 -19.27 38.82
C VAL A 6 16.73 -18.87 37.61
N LYS A 7 17.70 -19.71 37.21
CA LYS A 7 18.55 -19.47 36.04
C LYS A 7 17.75 -19.47 34.74
N TRP A 8 16.72 -20.32 34.62
CA TRP A 8 15.81 -20.32 33.48
C TRP A 8 14.94 -19.08 33.43
N LYS A 9 14.33 -18.67 34.55
CA LYS A 9 13.44 -17.50 34.61
C LYS A 9 14.17 -16.21 34.21
N VAL A 10 15.36 -15.97 34.77
CA VAL A 10 16.23 -14.83 34.44
C VAL A 10 16.66 -14.82 32.97
N ARG A 11 16.97 -16.00 32.41
CA ARG A 11 17.37 -16.14 31.00
C ARG A 11 16.21 -15.89 30.03
N THR A 12 14.98 -16.24 30.42
CA THR A 12 13.77 -16.04 29.61
C THR A 12 13.31 -14.59 29.64
N ASP A 13 13.37 -13.94 30.81
CA ASP A 13 13.03 -12.52 30.97
C ASP A 13 14.02 -11.61 30.21
N GLY A 14 15.32 -11.93 30.23
CA GLY A 14 16.32 -11.20 29.44
C GLY A 14 16.14 -11.34 27.92
N LEU A 15 15.71 -12.51 27.46
CA LEU A 15 15.42 -12.78 26.04
C LEU A 15 14.16 -12.06 25.57
N LEU A 16 13.11 -12.04 26.40
CA LEU A 16 11.88 -11.28 26.13
C LEU A 16 12.11 -9.77 26.17
N ALA A 17 12.92 -9.28 27.10
CA ALA A 17 13.31 -7.86 27.16
C ALA A 17 14.14 -7.45 25.93
N TYR A 18 15.08 -8.29 25.51
CA TYR A 18 15.87 -8.06 24.29
C TYR A 18 15.01 -8.13 23.03
N ALA A 19 14.13 -9.13 22.93
CA ALA A 19 13.16 -9.24 21.85
C ALA A 19 12.25 -8.01 21.79
N GLY A 20 11.79 -7.49 22.94
CA GLY A 20 11.02 -6.25 23.00
C GLY A 20 11.82 -5.01 22.60
N MET A 21 13.10 -4.94 22.95
CA MET A 21 13.99 -3.83 22.62
C MET A 21 14.33 -3.80 21.11
N VAL A 22 14.44 -4.96 20.46
CA VAL A 22 14.72 -5.07 19.01
C VAL A 22 13.43 -5.02 18.18
N ALA A 23 12.33 -5.61 18.65
CA ALA A 23 11.08 -5.64 17.90
C ALA A 23 10.46 -4.24 17.72
N LYS A 24 10.51 -3.41 18.77
CA LYS A 24 9.96 -2.03 18.70
C LYS A 24 10.57 -1.18 17.57
N PRO A 25 11.89 -1.02 17.45
CA PRO A 25 12.48 -0.26 16.36
C PRO A 25 12.26 -0.92 14.99
N VAL A 26 12.29 -2.25 14.89
CA VAL A 26 12.01 -2.96 13.63
C VAL A 26 10.57 -2.68 13.15
N ILE A 27 9.59 -2.74 14.04
CA ILE A 27 8.19 -2.42 13.74
C ILE A 27 8.07 -0.95 13.32
N ALA A 28 8.70 -0.03 14.04
CA ALA A 28 8.66 1.40 13.73
C ALA A 28 9.28 1.71 12.36
N ILE A 29 10.45 1.14 12.04
CA ILE A 29 11.12 1.30 10.74
C ILE A 29 10.26 0.71 9.62
N SER A 30 9.67 -0.46 9.84
CA SER A 30 8.80 -1.12 8.86
C SER A 30 7.57 -0.26 8.54
N ILE A 31 6.91 0.28 9.57
CA ILE A 31 5.77 1.21 9.39
C ILE A 31 6.23 2.47 8.65
N ALA A 32 7.33 3.08 9.08
CA ALA A 32 7.85 4.30 8.46
C ALA A 32 8.16 4.09 6.97
N TYR A 33 8.83 2.98 6.63
CA TYR A 33 9.13 2.62 5.24
C TYR A 33 7.86 2.44 4.40
N CYS A 34 6.85 1.75 4.94
CA CYS A 34 5.57 1.58 4.23
C CYS A 34 4.88 2.91 3.97
N VAL A 35 4.86 3.81 4.96
CA VAL A 35 4.26 5.15 4.82
C VAL A 35 5.03 5.98 3.80
N LEU A 36 6.35 6.05 3.89
CA LEU A 36 7.21 6.80 2.97
C LEU A 36 7.13 6.29 1.53
N SER A 37 7.17 4.96 1.33
CA SER A 37 7.04 4.36 0.00
C SER A 37 5.69 4.69 -0.64
N ASN A 38 4.61 4.68 0.14
CA ASN A 38 3.29 5.05 -0.34
C ASN A 38 3.20 6.55 -0.67
N ILE A 39 3.69 7.42 0.23
CA ILE A 39 3.73 8.87 -0.03
C ILE A 39 4.52 9.16 -1.31
N SER A 40 5.68 8.52 -1.48
CA SER A 40 6.51 8.66 -2.68
C SER A 40 5.77 8.22 -3.95
N PHE A 41 5.00 7.13 -3.90
CA PHE A 41 4.17 6.72 -5.04
C PHE A 41 3.05 7.70 -5.33
N GLN A 42 2.39 8.25 -4.29
CA GLN A 42 1.33 9.25 -4.48
C GLN A 42 1.84 10.54 -5.10
N PHE A 43 3.05 10.97 -4.74
CA PHE A 43 3.69 12.15 -5.34
C PHE A 43 4.24 11.91 -6.74
N ALA A 44 4.58 10.67 -7.07
CA ALA A 44 5.16 10.31 -8.35
C ALA A 44 4.17 9.58 -9.26
N ALA A 45 2.87 9.69 -8.99
CA ALA A 45 1.82 9.11 -9.82
C ALA A 45 1.65 10.01 -11.06
N ASP A 46 1.46 9.39 -12.22
CA ASP A 46 1.20 10.14 -13.46
C ASP A 46 -0.29 10.49 -13.60
N GLY A 47 -1.14 9.83 -12.81
CA GLY A 47 -2.57 10.11 -12.80
C GLY A 47 -3.38 9.21 -11.87
N SER A 48 -4.69 9.40 -11.94
CA SER A 48 -5.66 8.72 -11.10
C SER A 48 -6.97 8.42 -11.82
N PHE A 49 -7.54 7.26 -11.55
CA PHE A 49 -8.89 6.86 -11.95
C PHE A 49 -9.81 6.84 -10.73
N SER A 50 -11.06 7.26 -10.92
CA SER A 50 -12.15 6.88 -10.02
C SER A 50 -12.36 5.37 -10.05
N MET A 51 -12.92 4.79 -8.98
CA MET A 51 -13.19 3.34 -8.93
C MET A 51 -14.13 2.87 -10.04
N ARG A 52 -15.12 3.70 -10.44
CA ARG A 52 -15.99 3.41 -11.58
C ARG A 52 -15.18 3.32 -12.88
N ARG A 53 -14.28 4.27 -13.11
CA ARG A 53 -13.46 4.26 -14.33
C ARG A 53 -12.45 3.10 -14.33
N ALA A 54 -11.89 2.78 -13.16
CA ALA A 54 -11.00 1.64 -12.98
C ALA A 54 -11.69 0.30 -13.29
N GLU A 55 -12.99 0.19 -13.01
CA GLU A 55 -13.81 -0.97 -13.40
C GLU A 55 -14.02 -1.01 -14.93
N GLU A 56 -14.39 0.11 -15.55
CA GLU A 56 -14.59 0.21 -17.00
C GLU A 56 -13.32 -0.15 -17.81
N VAL A 57 -12.14 0.12 -17.26
CA VAL A 57 -10.85 -0.24 -17.88
C VAL A 57 -10.31 -1.62 -17.45
N GLY A 58 -11.05 -2.35 -16.60
CA GLY A 58 -10.74 -3.73 -16.20
C GLY A 58 -9.67 -3.86 -15.10
N LEU A 59 -9.35 -2.79 -14.37
CA LEU A 59 -8.37 -2.83 -13.28
C LEU A 59 -8.93 -3.44 -11.98
N VAL A 60 -10.25 -3.31 -11.79
CA VAL A 60 -10.96 -3.81 -10.61
C VAL A 60 -12.30 -4.43 -11.02
N THR A 61 -12.80 -5.37 -10.24
CA THR A 61 -14.12 -5.98 -10.46
C THR A 61 -15.24 -5.01 -10.05
N LEU A 62 -16.42 -5.16 -10.65
CA LEU A 62 -17.62 -4.37 -10.33
C LEU A 62 -17.94 -4.34 -8.83
N ASP A 63 -17.98 -5.51 -8.17
CA ASP A 63 -18.30 -5.61 -6.74
C ASP A 63 -17.32 -4.79 -5.88
N TYR A 64 -16.03 -4.87 -6.22
CA TYR A 64 -14.98 -4.14 -5.53
C TYR A 64 -15.10 -2.62 -5.78
N ALA A 65 -15.41 -2.19 -7.00
CA ALA A 65 -15.62 -0.79 -7.30
C ALA A 65 -16.84 -0.20 -6.57
N GLN A 66 -17.91 -0.97 -6.39
CA GLN A 66 -19.08 -0.55 -5.62
C GLN A 66 -18.79 -0.43 -4.13
N GLN A 67 -18.09 -1.43 -3.56
CA GLN A 67 -17.71 -1.41 -2.13
C GLN A 67 -16.75 -0.25 -1.79
N HIS A 68 -15.97 0.19 -2.78
CA HIS A 68 -14.93 1.20 -2.63
C HIS A 68 -15.21 2.47 -3.44
N ALA A 69 -16.47 2.82 -3.71
CA ALA A 69 -16.83 3.87 -4.67
C ALA A 69 -16.16 5.26 -4.42
N THR A 70 -15.76 5.56 -3.19
CA THR A 70 -15.07 6.80 -2.80
C THR A 70 -13.55 6.77 -2.94
N ASP A 71 -12.97 5.60 -3.19
CA ASP A 71 -11.52 5.43 -3.35
C ASP A 71 -11.07 5.87 -4.76
N ALA A 72 -9.76 5.97 -4.96
CA ALA A 72 -9.17 6.27 -6.25
C ALA A 72 -8.05 5.28 -6.59
N VAL A 73 -7.85 4.98 -7.86
CA VAL A 73 -6.75 4.16 -8.37
C VAL A 73 -5.70 5.09 -8.95
N LEU A 74 -4.58 5.26 -8.26
CA LEU A 74 -3.41 5.95 -8.78
C LEU A 74 -2.63 5.05 -9.71
N PHE A 75 -2.03 5.60 -10.76
CA PHE A 75 -1.16 4.86 -11.64
C PHE A 75 0.09 5.64 -12.00
N LYS A 76 1.13 4.89 -12.38
CA LYS A 76 2.43 5.38 -12.81
C LYS A 76 2.99 4.47 -13.91
N ARG A 77 3.57 5.05 -14.94
CA ARG A 77 4.37 4.38 -15.95
C ARG A 77 5.74 4.01 -15.36
N VAL A 78 6.03 2.71 -15.33
CA VAL A 78 7.29 2.15 -14.81
C VAL A 78 8.17 1.57 -15.91
N GLY A 79 7.66 1.50 -17.15
CA GLY A 79 8.39 1.09 -18.34
C GLY A 79 7.69 1.58 -19.61
N PRO A 80 8.25 1.30 -20.80
CA PRO A 80 7.68 1.77 -22.07
C PRO A 80 6.23 1.29 -22.30
N GLU A 81 5.90 0.09 -21.85
CA GLU A 81 4.56 -0.53 -21.97
C GLU A 81 4.06 -1.06 -20.62
N LEU A 82 4.61 -0.59 -19.51
CA LEU A 82 4.30 -1.15 -18.19
C LEU A 82 3.85 -0.04 -17.24
N PHE A 83 2.63 -0.20 -16.71
CA PHE A 83 2.06 0.68 -15.72
C PHE A 83 1.90 -0.07 -14.39
N GLU A 84 2.26 0.62 -13.32
CA GLU A 84 1.98 0.22 -11.95
C GLU A 84 0.78 1.03 -11.45
N TYR A 85 -0.18 0.37 -10.81
CA TYR A 85 -1.32 1.05 -10.19
C TYR A 85 -1.53 0.59 -8.75
N ARG A 86 -2.05 1.51 -7.94
CA ARG A 86 -2.32 1.34 -6.51
C ARG A 86 -3.62 2.04 -6.13
N ILE A 87 -4.33 1.47 -5.16
CA ILE A 87 -5.61 2.02 -4.73
C ILE A 87 -5.35 2.95 -3.54
N LYS A 88 -5.52 4.25 -3.76
CA LYS A 88 -5.50 5.26 -2.71
C LYS A 88 -6.80 5.17 -1.92
N ARG A 89 -6.68 4.79 -0.67
CA ARG A 89 -7.78 4.81 0.30
C ARG A 89 -7.63 5.99 1.26
N PRO A 90 -8.69 6.46 1.93
CA PRO A 90 -8.57 7.30 3.11
C PRO A 90 -8.07 6.45 4.30
N LEU A 91 -7.07 6.92 5.04
CA LEU A 91 -6.36 6.19 6.11
C LEU A 91 -7.24 5.79 7.33
N LEU A 92 -8.47 6.27 7.42
CA LEU A 92 -9.31 6.10 8.60
C LEU A 92 -10.15 4.82 8.50
N GLY A 93 -9.68 3.74 9.14
CA GLY A 93 -10.59 2.71 9.67
C GLY A 93 -10.42 1.26 9.20
N TYR A 94 -9.39 0.88 8.43
CA TYR A 94 -9.23 -0.50 7.96
C TYR A 94 -8.00 -1.22 8.53
N ALA A 95 -8.22 -2.42 9.05
CA ALA A 95 -7.23 -3.31 9.69
C ALA A 95 -6.28 -4.04 8.71
N GLY A 96 -6.18 -3.56 7.46
CA GLY A 96 -5.27 -4.10 6.45
C GLY A 96 -4.29 -3.03 6.00
N ILE A 97 -3.17 -3.45 5.39
CA ILE A 97 -2.26 -2.54 4.68
C ILE A 97 -2.54 -2.65 3.16
N PRO A 98 -3.71 -2.18 2.63
CA PRO A 98 -4.01 -2.26 1.21
C PRO A 98 -3.06 -1.42 0.34
N TRP A 99 -2.32 -0.50 0.96
CA TRP A 99 -1.35 0.44 0.37
C TRP A 99 -0.10 -0.23 -0.24
N LEU A 100 0.13 -1.51 0.05
CA LEU A 100 1.34 -2.24 -0.35
C LEU A 100 1.17 -3.07 -1.63
N VAL A 101 -0.05 -3.25 -2.14
CA VAL A 101 -0.28 -4.11 -3.31
C VAL A 101 -0.14 -3.28 -4.59
N ALA A 102 1.10 -3.09 -5.01
CA ALA A 102 1.43 -2.62 -6.35
C ALA A 102 1.00 -3.67 -7.37
N ARG A 103 0.06 -3.32 -8.25
CA ARG A 103 -0.34 -4.19 -9.36
C ARG A 103 0.23 -3.62 -10.65
N ARG A 104 0.59 -4.51 -11.56
CA ARG A 104 1.15 -4.14 -12.86
C ARG A 104 0.18 -4.51 -13.97
N THR A 105 0.16 -3.68 -14.99
CA THR A 105 -0.61 -3.90 -16.21
C THR A 105 0.15 -3.35 -17.40
N ASP A 106 -0.05 -4.00 -18.53
CA ASP A 106 0.38 -3.62 -19.88
C ASP A 106 -0.64 -2.69 -20.58
N ILE A 107 -1.79 -2.44 -19.95
CA ILE A 107 -2.79 -1.50 -20.46
C ILE A 107 -2.22 -0.08 -20.36
N ASP A 108 -2.26 0.66 -21.46
CA ASP A 108 -1.90 2.08 -21.47
C ASP A 108 -2.93 2.92 -20.70
N LEU A 109 -2.67 3.10 -19.40
CA LEU A 109 -3.53 3.82 -18.49
C LEU A 109 -3.57 5.32 -18.79
N ALA A 110 -2.48 5.90 -19.30
CA ALA A 110 -2.44 7.30 -19.68
C ALA A 110 -3.36 7.57 -20.87
N HIS A 111 -3.30 6.74 -21.92
CA HIS A 111 -4.19 6.86 -23.06
C HIS A 111 -5.66 6.63 -22.69
N ARG A 112 -5.95 5.66 -21.80
CA ARG A 112 -7.32 5.38 -21.33
C ARG A 112 -7.92 6.50 -20.45
N CYS A 113 -7.05 7.38 -19.94
CA CYS A 113 -7.40 8.54 -19.13
C CYS A 113 -7.70 9.78 -19.97
N GLU A 114 -7.06 9.92 -21.13
CA GLU A 114 -7.11 11.11 -21.97
C GLU A 114 -8.56 11.50 -22.33
N ASN A 115 -8.97 12.71 -21.95
CA ASN A 115 -10.29 13.31 -22.22
C ASN A 115 -11.51 12.52 -21.68
N ARG A 116 -11.36 11.79 -20.57
CA ARG A 116 -12.45 10.99 -19.98
C ARG A 116 -12.83 11.47 -18.57
N PRO A 117 -14.14 11.56 -18.25
CA PRO A 117 -14.59 11.90 -16.90
C PRO A 117 -14.20 10.81 -15.90
N GLY A 118 -13.89 11.20 -14.66
CA GLY A 118 -13.44 10.26 -13.62
C GLY A 118 -12.00 9.80 -13.80
N CYS A 119 -11.21 10.52 -14.59
CA CYS A 119 -9.76 10.42 -14.62
C CYS A 119 -9.11 11.80 -14.42
N LYS A 120 -7.96 11.85 -13.75
CA LYS A 120 -7.14 13.04 -13.60
C LYS A 120 -5.68 12.66 -13.88
N LEU A 121 -5.09 13.22 -14.93
CA LEU A 121 -3.64 13.20 -15.13
C LEU A 121 -3.01 14.25 -14.22
N GLU A 122 -1.88 13.92 -13.60
CA GLU A 122 -1.04 14.94 -12.98
C GLU A 122 -0.12 15.47 -14.08
N GLU A 123 -0.31 16.73 -14.47
CA GLU A 123 0.59 17.40 -15.40
C GLU A 123 1.95 17.59 -14.70
N ASP A 124 3.04 17.23 -15.39
CA ASP A 124 4.43 17.39 -14.92
C ASP A 124 4.77 18.85 -14.56
#